data_AF-A0AAE3J574-F1
#
_entry.id   AF-A0AAE3J574-F1
#
_cell.length_a   1.000
_cell.length_b   1.000
_cell.length_c   1.000
_cell.angle_alpha   90.00
_cell.angle_beta   90.00
_cell.angle_gamma   90.00
#
_symmetry.space_group_name_H-M   'P 1'
#
loop_
_entity.id
_entity.type
_entity.pdbx_description
1 polymer ?
#
loop_
_entity_poly.entity_id
_entity_poly.type
_entity_poly.pdbx_seq_one_letter_code
_entity_poly.pdbx_strand_id
1 'polypeptide(L)'
;MAIYLVDFENIGYNGLKGIEKLPEGDQVHLFYSSNADKLTFDIHLCINASKARVFYYKVETGAKNALDFQLATYLGSLTAANPDENYFIVSNDDGFHYIIQFWKQRSVDIQQISNLQFQSIEENQVLDLLPASCKDDADEVMACINEFKSKQGINNALVKQFGNKKGSEIYRAIKGLLKN
;
A
#
# COMPACT_ATOMS: atom_id res chain seq x y z
N MET A 1 1.63 3.95 -9.62
CA MET A 1 2.70 3.59 -8.67
C MET A 1 2.09 3.62 -7.25
N ALA A 2 2.76 3.05 -6.24
CA ALA A 2 2.38 3.26 -4.85
C ALA A 2 3.50 3.91 -4.05
N ILE A 3 3.09 4.80 -3.15
CA ILE A 3 3.98 5.59 -2.30
C ILE A 3 3.62 5.27 -0.84
N TYR A 4 4.59 4.71 -0.12
CA TYR A 4 4.46 4.33 1.29
C TYR A 4 5.20 5.34 2.16
N LEU A 5 4.49 5.98 3.09
CA LEU A 5 5.07 6.84 4.11
C LEU A 5 5.09 6.05 5.42
N VAL A 6 6.29 5.68 5.87
CA VAL A 6 6.50 4.77 6.99
C VAL A 6 6.83 5.58 8.24
N ASP A 7 5.99 5.47 9.25
CA ASP A 7 6.22 5.99 10.59
C ASP A 7 7.03 5.00 11.41
N PHE A 8 8.35 5.00 11.23
CA PHE A 8 9.20 3.97 11.83
C PHE A 8 9.22 4.02 13.36
N GLU A 9 8.92 5.17 13.98
CA GLU A 9 8.85 5.30 15.44
C GLU A 9 7.71 4.44 16.03
N ASN A 10 6.56 4.39 15.36
CA ASN A 10 5.39 3.66 15.84
C ASN A 10 5.48 2.14 15.59
N ILE A 11 5.94 1.73 14.42
CA ILE A 11 5.87 0.33 13.94
C ILE A 11 7.20 -0.41 13.97
N GLY A 12 8.33 0.30 14.01
CA GLY A 12 9.68 -0.25 13.93
C GLY A 12 9.83 -1.28 12.80
N TYR A 13 10.49 -2.40 13.11
CA TYR A 13 10.66 -3.52 12.18
C TYR A 13 9.36 -4.02 11.56
N ASN A 14 8.30 -4.16 12.37
CA ASN A 14 7.09 -4.84 11.95
C ASN A 14 6.45 -4.16 10.74
N GLY A 15 6.59 -2.85 10.63
CA GLY A 15 6.05 -2.10 9.50
C GLY A 15 6.80 -2.30 8.19
N LEU A 16 8.06 -2.71 8.23
CA LEU A 16 8.87 -2.96 7.03
C LEU A 16 8.75 -4.39 6.49
N LYS A 17 8.04 -5.28 7.19
CA LYS A 17 7.82 -6.65 6.71
C LYS A 17 7.18 -6.62 5.32
N GLY A 18 7.77 -7.35 4.36
CA GLY A 18 7.29 -7.42 2.98
C GLY A 18 7.88 -6.38 2.04
N ILE A 19 8.77 -5.50 2.50
CA ILE A 19 9.42 -4.49 1.65
C ILE A 19 10.16 -5.11 0.45
N GLU A 20 10.75 -6.30 0.62
CA GLU A 20 11.48 -7.02 -0.43
C GLU A 20 10.57 -7.46 -1.59
N LYS A 21 9.25 -7.49 -1.37
CA LYS A 21 8.24 -7.89 -2.37
C LYS A 21 7.63 -6.73 -3.12
N LEU A 22 7.97 -5.48 -2.77
CA LEU A 22 7.45 -4.32 -3.48
C LEU A 22 7.99 -4.27 -4.92
N PRO A 23 7.13 -3.98 -5.92
CA PRO A 23 7.52 -3.97 -7.31
C PRO A 23 8.45 -2.79 -7.63
N GLU A 24 9.12 -2.88 -8.77
CA GLU A 24 9.88 -1.75 -9.31
C GLU A 24 8.94 -0.58 -9.62
N GLY A 25 9.38 0.63 -9.28
CA GLY A 25 8.59 1.85 -9.43
C GLY A 25 7.94 2.33 -8.13
N ASP A 26 7.60 1.42 -7.20
CA ASP A 26 7.07 1.81 -5.88
C ASP A 26 8.12 2.59 -5.06
N GLN A 27 7.64 3.44 -4.14
CA GLN A 27 8.49 4.30 -3.31
C GLN A 27 8.17 4.11 -1.82
N VAL A 28 9.20 3.98 -0.99
CA VAL A 28 9.10 3.89 0.46
C VAL A 28 9.83 5.08 1.08
N HIS A 29 9.11 5.98 1.73
CA HIS A 29 9.63 7.12 2.48
C HIS A 29 9.62 6.79 3.97
N LEU A 30 10.79 6.46 4.51
CA LEU A 30 10.97 6.03 5.89
C LEU A 30 11.30 7.22 6.79
N PHE A 31 10.33 7.63 7.60
CA PHE A 31 10.48 8.66 8.62
C PHE A 31 10.90 8.01 9.93
N TYR A 32 12.03 8.45 10.49
CA TYR A 32 12.57 7.91 11.73
C TYR A 32 13.09 9.02 12.63
N SER A 33 12.94 8.84 13.94
CA SER A 33 13.37 9.82 14.92
C SER A 33 14.64 9.35 15.65
N SER A 34 15.24 10.23 16.45
CA SER A 34 16.37 9.86 17.32
C SER A 34 15.99 8.79 18.36
N ASN A 35 14.69 8.59 18.64
CA ASN A 35 14.21 7.54 19.55
C ASN A 35 14.10 6.17 18.84
N ALA A 36 14.01 6.18 17.51
CA ALA A 36 13.86 5.00 16.66
C ALA A 36 14.85 5.06 15.49
N ASP A 37 16.16 5.11 15.77
CA ASP A 37 17.21 5.34 14.78
C ASP A 37 18.03 4.10 14.40
N LYS A 38 17.61 2.91 14.85
CA LYS A 38 18.34 1.65 14.63
C LYS A 38 17.62 0.74 13.65
N LEU A 39 18.35 0.30 12.63
CA LEU A 39 17.95 -0.79 11.75
C LEU A 39 18.73 -2.06 12.10
N THR A 40 18.06 -3.21 12.10
CA THR A 40 18.74 -4.50 12.22
C THR A 40 19.32 -4.93 10.87
N PHE A 41 20.30 -5.83 10.89
CA PHE A 41 20.85 -6.39 9.64
C PHE A 41 19.79 -7.10 8.80
N ASP A 42 18.86 -7.83 9.42
CA ASP A 42 17.77 -8.51 8.71
C ASP A 42 16.92 -7.50 7.92
N ILE A 43 16.58 -6.36 8.52
CA ILE A 43 15.86 -5.28 7.83
C ILE A 43 16.69 -4.72 6.69
N HIS A 44 17.98 -4.49 6.93
CA HIS A 44 18.86 -3.95 5.92
C HIS A 44 18.96 -4.89 4.71
N LEU A 45 19.00 -6.20 4.93
CA LEU A 45 18.95 -7.20 3.85
C LEU A 45 17.62 -7.16 3.08
N CYS A 46 16.49 -7.06 3.77
CA CYS A 46 15.17 -6.92 3.12
C CYS A 46 15.07 -5.64 2.27
N ILE A 47 15.56 -4.50 2.80
CA ILE A 47 15.63 -3.23 2.06
C ILE A 47 16.49 -3.39 0.80
N ASN A 48 17.68 -3.98 0.92
CA ASN A 48 18.59 -4.18 -0.21
C ASN A 48 18.04 -5.15 -1.26
N ALA A 49 17.18 -6.09 -0.87
CA ALA A 49 16.49 -7.00 -1.78
C ALA A 49 15.27 -6.37 -2.46
N SER A 50 14.78 -5.23 -1.97
CA SER A 50 13.61 -4.54 -2.54
C SER A 50 13.91 -3.93 -3.91
N LYS A 51 12.93 -3.99 -4.80
CA LYS A 51 12.96 -3.27 -6.09
C LYS A 51 12.37 -1.86 -5.99
N ALA A 52 11.71 -1.54 -4.88
CA ALA A 52 11.19 -0.22 -4.62
C ALA A 52 12.32 0.76 -4.26
N ARG A 53 12.11 2.05 -4.55
CA ARG A 53 13.04 3.10 -4.13
C ARG A 53 12.79 3.45 -2.68
N VAL A 54 13.84 3.40 -1.86
CA VAL A 54 13.74 3.70 -0.42
C VAL A 54 14.44 5.03 -0.12
N PHE A 55 13.71 5.93 0.54
CA PHE A 55 14.15 7.25 0.98
C PHE A 55 14.10 7.33 2.50
N TYR A 56 15.05 8.02 3.11
CA TYR A 56 15.18 8.13 4.56
C TYR A 56 15.06 9.58 5.00
N TYR A 57 14.22 9.82 6.01
CA TYR A 57 13.98 11.14 6.57
C TYR A 57 14.14 11.08 8.08
N LYS A 58 15.26 11.60 8.57
CA LYS A 58 15.41 11.82 10.00
C LYS A 58 14.51 12.99 10.40
N VAL A 59 13.56 12.75 11.29
CA VAL A 59 12.64 13.79 11.76
C VAL A 59 13.22 14.53 12.96
N GLU A 60 12.92 15.82 13.04
CA GLU A 60 13.18 16.61 14.25
C GLU A 60 12.27 16.14 15.39
N THR A 61 12.84 16.06 16.59
CA THR A 61 12.12 15.66 17.82
C THR A 61 12.05 16.83 18.81
N GLY A 62 11.24 16.73 19.85
CA GLY A 62 11.12 17.77 20.89
C GLY A 62 9.69 18.21 21.18
N ALA A 63 8.72 17.74 20.40
CA ALA A 63 7.30 17.87 20.68
C ALA A 63 6.60 16.52 20.45
N LYS A 64 5.48 16.31 21.15
CA LYS A 64 4.60 15.17 20.90
C LYS A 64 4.14 15.20 19.43
N ASN A 65 4.15 14.05 18.76
CA ASN A 65 3.73 13.89 17.36
C ASN A 65 4.56 14.67 16.33
N ALA A 66 5.81 15.03 16.66
CA ALA A 66 6.69 15.75 15.73
C ALA A 66 6.91 15.00 14.42
N LEU A 67 6.96 13.66 14.46
CA LEU A 67 7.03 12.80 13.27
C LEU A 67 5.77 12.96 12.42
N ASP A 68 4.59 12.82 13.00
CA ASP A 68 3.30 12.90 12.31
C ASP A 68 3.15 14.23 11.54
N PHE A 69 3.57 15.35 12.14
CA PHE A 69 3.53 16.65 11.47
C PHE A 69 4.44 16.73 10.25
N GLN A 70 5.66 16.20 10.35
CA GLN A 70 6.63 16.18 9.25
C GLN A 70 6.17 15.23 8.14
N LEU A 71 5.65 14.06 8.52
CA LEU A 71 5.05 13.10 7.58
C LEU A 71 3.84 13.70 6.86
N ALA A 72 2.90 14.30 7.60
CA ALA A 72 1.69 14.91 7.02
C ALA A 72 2.01 16.06 6.05
N THR A 73 3.01 16.88 6.40
CA THR A 73 3.48 17.98 5.53
C THR A 73 4.08 17.43 4.24
N TYR A 74 4.90 16.38 4.35
CA TYR A 74 5.51 15.75 3.17
C TYR A 74 4.49 14.99 2.31
N LEU A 75 3.53 14.32 2.92
CA LEU A 75 2.40 13.73 2.21
C LEU A 75 1.67 14.79 1.38
N GLY A 76 1.41 15.96 1.96
CA GLY A 76 0.77 17.06 1.24
C GLY A 76 1.58 17.61 0.06
N SER A 77 2.91 17.62 0.14
CA SER A 77 3.74 18.01 -1.01
C SER A 77 3.72 16.95 -2.10
N LEU A 78 3.74 15.67 -1.73
CA LEU A 78 3.66 14.55 -2.67
C LEU A 78 2.32 14.53 -3.40
N THR A 79 1.20 14.68 -2.69
CA THR A 79 -0.15 14.65 -3.30
C THR A 79 -0.37 15.84 -4.23
N ALA A 80 0.24 16.99 -3.95
CA ALA A 80 0.22 18.13 -4.86
C ALA A 80 1.04 17.89 -6.14
N ALA A 81 2.15 17.16 -6.03
CA ALA A 81 3.00 16.84 -7.18
C ALA A 81 2.44 15.68 -8.03
N ASN A 82 1.83 14.67 -7.40
CA ASN A 82 1.37 13.43 -8.05
C ASN A 82 -0.03 13.02 -7.54
N PRO A 83 -1.10 13.76 -7.89
CA PRO A 83 -2.43 13.55 -7.31
C PRO A 83 -3.09 12.20 -7.63
N ASP A 84 -2.67 11.55 -8.72
CA ASP A 84 -3.26 10.29 -9.22
C ASP A 84 -2.59 9.02 -8.64
N GLU A 85 -1.60 9.17 -7.76
CA GLU A 85 -0.87 8.04 -7.18
C GLU A 85 -1.56 7.45 -5.95
N ASN A 86 -1.25 6.19 -5.64
CA ASN A 86 -1.80 5.51 -4.46
C ASN A 86 -0.91 5.77 -3.24
N TYR A 87 -1.49 6.36 -2.19
CA TYR A 87 -0.77 6.70 -0.96
C TYR A 87 -1.10 5.76 0.19
N PHE A 88 -0.06 5.34 0.90
CA PHE A 88 -0.18 4.48 2.07
C PHE A 88 0.59 5.09 3.23
N ILE A 89 -0.06 5.22 4.38
CA ILE A 89 0.59 5.51 5.66
C ILE A 89 0.80 4.18 6.37
N VAL A 90 2.06 3.85 6.66
CA VAL A 90 2.42 2.64 7.40
C VAL A 90 2.62 3.02 8.86
N SER A 91 1.57 2.86 9.67
CA SER A 91 1.54 3.17 11.10
C SER A 91 0.35 2.47 11.76
N ASN A 92 0.46 2.15 13.04
CA ASN A 92 -0.67 1.75 13.89
C ASN A 92 -1.23 2.93 14.71
N ASP A 93 -0.76 4.16 14.50
CA ASP A 93 -1.31 5.34 15.19
C ASP A 93 -2.64 5.78 14.57
N ASP A 94 -3.71 5.72 15.37
CA ASP A 94 -5.05 6.17 14.98
C ASP A 94 -5.12 7.67 14.65
N GLY A 95 -4.13 8.47 15.07
CA GLY A 95 -3.99 9.88 14.75
C GLY A 95 -3.95 10.16 13.24
N PHE A 96 -3.40 9.24 12.44
CA PHE A 96 -3.36 9.37 10.98
C PHE A 96 -4.74 9.28 10.32
N HIS A 97 -5.75 8.77 11.02
CA HIS A 97 -7.13 8.72 10.52
C HIS A 97 -7.65 10.10 10.09
N TYR A 98 -7.29 11.16 10.83
CA TYR A 98 -7.71 12.53 10.50
C TYR A 98 -7.07 13.05 9.21
N ILE A 99 -5.84 12.65 8.93
CA ILE A 99 -5.14 12.99 7.67
C ILE A 99 -5.82 12.29 6.49
N ILE A 100 -6.17 11.02 6.64
CA ILE A 100 -6.89 10.24 5.62
C ILE A 100 -8.24 10.88 5.32
N GLN A 101 -9.02 11.23 6.34
CA GLN A 101 -10.31 11.91 6.14
C GLN A 101 -10.16 13.27 5.44
N PHE A 102 -9.15 14.05 5.81
CA PHE A 102 -8.87 15.35 5.21
C PHE A 102 -8.61 15.27 3.70
N TRP A 103 -7.82 14.29 3.28
CA TRP A 103 -7.48 14.05 1.86
C TRP A 103 -8.60 13.38 1.08
N LYS A 104 -9.37 12.49 1.71
CA LYS A 104 -10.55 11.88 1.11
C LYS A 104 -11.60 12.91 0.68
N GLN A 105 -11.79 13.97 1.47
CA GLN A 105 -12.67 15.10 1.12
C GLN A 105 -12.18 15.90 -0.11
N ARG A 106 -10.93 15.69 -0.53
CA ARG A 106 -10.28 16.33 -1.68
C ARG A 106 -10.00 15.33 -2.82
N SER A 107 -10.69 14.19 -2.81
CA SER A 107 -10.57 13.14 -3.83
C SER A 107 -9.18 12.51 -3.96
N VAL A 108 -8.36 12.58 -2.90
CA VAL A 108 -7.10 11.83 -2.81
C VAL A 108 -7.32 10.60 -1.96
N ASP A 109 -7.03 9.42 -2.51
CA ASP A 109 -7.16 8.15 -1.79
C ASP A 109 -5.89 7.84 -1.01
N ILE A 110 -6.06 7.68 0.31
CA ILE A 110 -4.97 7.36 1.24
C ILE A 110 -5.44 6.23 2.13
N GLN A 111 -4.60 5.20 2.25
CA GLN A 111 -4.87 4.05 3.10
C GLN A 111 -3.88 4.00 4.26
N GLN A 112 -4.35 3.51 5.40
CA GLN A 112 -3.47 3.18 6.52
C GLN A 112 -3.29 1.67 6.61
N ILE A 113 -2.05 1.25 6.75
CA ILE A 113 -1.65 -0.15 6.84
C ILE A 113 -0.66 -0.33 8.00
N SER A 114 -0.63 -1.51 8.59
CA SER A 114 0.27 -1.81 9.72
C SER A 114 1.67 -2.23 9.27
N ASN A 115 1.83 -2.66 8.01
CA ASN A 115 3.08 -3.07 7.41
C ASN A 115 3.00 -3.14 5.88
N LEU A 116 4.17 -3.29 5.23
CA LEU A 116 4.32 -3.45 3.79
C LEU A 116 3.99 -4.86 3.29
N GLN A 117 3.47 -5.74 4.15
CA GLN A 117 3.06 -7.08 3.77
C GLN A 117 1.68 -6.99 3.13
N PHE A 118 1.71 -6.72 1.83
CA PHE A 118 0.60 -7.10 0.97
C PHE A 118 0.57 -8.63 1.00
N GLN A 119 -0.59 -9.20 1.36
CA GLN A 119 -0.83 -10.58 0.99
C GLN A 119 -0.83 -10.53 -0.53
N SER A 120 0.28 -10.95 -1.15
CA SER A 120 0.26 -11.36 -2.53
C SER A 120 -0.85 -12.40 -2.58
N ILE A 121 -1.96 -12.03 -3.21
CA ILE A 121 -2.96 -13.02 -3.54
C ILE A 121 -2.20 -13.96 -4.48
N GLU A 122 -1.94 -15.17 -4.03
CA GLU A 122 -1.23 -16.13 -4.88
C GLU A 122 -2.17 -16.52 -6.01
N GLU A 123 -1.62 -16.71 -7.21
CA GLU A 123 -2.40 -17.11 -8.38
C GLU A 123 -3.25 -18.37 -8.10
N ASN A 124 -2.69 -19.32 -7.33
CA ASN A 124 -3.41 -20.51 -6.86
C ASN A 124 -4.66 -20.17 -6.03
N GLN A 125 -4.60 -19.15 -5.18
CA GLN A 125 -5.76 -18.71 -4.38
C GLN A 125 -6.85 -18.09 -5.27
N VAL A 126 -6.46 -17.39 -6.36
CA VAL A 126 -7.41 -16.90 -7.35
C VAL A 126 -8.01 -18.06 -8.13
N LEU A 127 -7.19 -18.98 -8.65
CA LEU A 127 -7.59 -20.18 -9.39
C LEU A 127 -8.58 -21.06 -8.62
N ASP A 128 -8.40 -21.17 -7.31
CA ASP A 128 -9.28 -21.95 -6.44
C ASP A 128 -10.66 -21.31 -6.25
N LEU A 129 -10.75 -19.98 -6.32
CA LEU A 129 -12.01 -19.25 -6.17
C LEU A 129 -12.72 -18.97 -7.49
N LEU A 130 -12.00 -18.91 -8.61
CA LEU A 130 -12.58 -18.60 -9.91
C LEU A 130 -13.60 -19.66 -10.36
N PRO A 131 -14.72 -19.24 -10.97
CA PRO A 131 -15.62 -20.16 -11.66
C PRO A 131 -14.85 -20.98 -12.70
N ALA A 132 -15.26 -22.24 -12.94
CA ALA A 132 -14.59 -23.12 -13.90
C ALA A 132 -14.50 -22.49 -15.32
N SER A 133 -15.50 -21.70 -15.70
CA SER A 133 -15.55 -20.95 -16.98
C SER A 133 -14.59 -19.75 -17.06
N CYS A 134 -13.94 -19.39 -15.96
CA CYS A 134 -13.08 -18.21 -15.84
C CYS A 134 -11.64 -18.57 -15.43
N LYS A 135 -11.31 -19.87 -15.26
CA LYS A 135 -9.98 -20.28 -14.81
C LYS A 135 -8.87 -19.93 -15.82
N ASP A 136 -9.19 -19.95 -17.11
CA ASP A 136 -8.25 -19.56 -18.16
C ASP A 136 -7.93 -18.05 -18.16
N ASP A 137 -8.72 -17.23 -17.44
CA ASP A 137 -8.51 -15.79 -17.31
C ASP A 137 -7.75 -15.40 -16.02
N ALA A 138 -7.18 -16.38 -15.30
CA ALA A 138 -6.58 -16.15 -13.99
C ALA A 138 -5.42 -15.14 -14.03
N ASP A 139 -4.62 -15.16 -15.10
CA ASP A 139 -3.52 -14.22 -15.33
C ASP A 139 -4.02 -12.78 -15.46
N GLU A 140 -5.05 -12.54 -16.26
CA GLU A 140 -5.63 -11.21 -16.44
C GLU A 140 -6.37 -10.73 -15.17
N VAL A 141 -7.00 -11.64 -14.44
CA VAL A 141 -7.61 -11.34 -13.13
C VAL A 141 -6.52 -10.90 -12.14
N MET A 142 -5.42 -11.65 -12.09
CA MET A 142 -4.25 -11.34 -11.27
C MET A 142 -3.62 -10.01 -11.66
N ALA A 143 -3.53 -9.70 -12.96
CA ALA A 143 -3.06 -8.40 -13.43
C ALA A 143 -3.97 -7.26 -12.91
N CYS A 144 -5.29 -7.42 -12.98
CA CYS A 144 -6.23 -6.42 -12.45
C CYS A 144 -6.10 -6.24 -10.93
N ILE A 145 -5.89 -7.32 -10.17
CA ILE A 145 -5.67 -7.28 -8.72
C ILE A 145 -4.36 -6.56 -8.37
N ASN A 146 -3.31 -6.80 -9.14
CA ASN A 146 -1.99 -6.21 -8.90
C ASN A 146 -1.94 -4.73 -9.31
N GLU A 147 -2.67 -4.35 -10.35
CA GLU A 147 -2.76 -2.98 -10.83
C GLU A 147 -3.59 -2.10 -9.88
N PHE A 148 -4.71 -2.61 -9.38
CA PHE A 148 -5.65 -1.84 -8.56
C PHE A 148 -5.65 -2.33 -7.11
N LYS A 149 -5.39 -1.43 -6.16
CA LYS A 149 -5.29 -1.78 -4.74
C LYS A 149 -6.59 -1.60 -3.95
N SER A 150 -7.65 -1.08 -4.58
CA SER A 150 -8.97 -0.90 -3.95
C SER A 150 -10.01 -1.85 -4.54
N LYS A 151 -10.95 -2.32 -3.72
CA LYS A 151 -12.08 -3.17 -4.16
C LYS A 151 -12.86 -2.58 -5.33
N GLN A 152 -13.09 -1.27 -5.29
CA GLN A 152 -13.83 -0.58 -6.34
C GLN A 152 -13.01 -0.44 -7.62
N GLY A 153 -11.71 -0.16 -7.51
CA GLY A 153 -10.79 -0.15 -8.66
C GLY A 153 -10.73 -1.51 -9.35
N ILE A 154 -10.55 -2.59 -8.58
CA ILE A 154 -10.51 -3.96 -9.09
C ILE A 154 -11.83 -4.32 -9.78
N ASN A 155 -12.98 -4.04 -9.15
CA ASN A 155 -14.29 -4.33 -9.76
C ASN A 155 -14.47 -3.60 -11.10
N ASN A 156 -14.13 -2.32 -11.15
CA ASN A 156 -14.25 -1.51 -12.38
C ASN A 156 -13.33 -2.04 -13.49
N ALA A 157 -12.10 -2.42 -13.15
CA ALA A 157 -11.13 -3.01 -14.08
C ALA A 157 -11.63 -4.34 -14.65
N LEU A 158 -12.11 -5.24 -13.79
CA LEU A 158 -12.66 -6.53 -14.20
C LEU A 158 -13.90 -6.38 -15.09
N VAL A 159 -14.82 -5.46 -14.75
CA VAL A 159 -16.00 -5.16 -15.57
C VAL A 159 -15.63 -4.57 -16.92
N LYS A 160 -14.60 -3.71 -16.97
CA LYS A 160 -14.08 -3.14 -18.22
C LYS A 160 -13.42 -4.20 -19.10
N GLN A 161 -12.66 -5.11 -18.51
CA GLN A 161 -11.90 -6.15 -19.23
C GLN A 161 -12.80 -7.28 -19.74
N PHE A 162 -13.69 -7.80 -18.89
CA PHE A 162 -14.48 -9.01 -19.18
C PHE A 162 -15.96 -8.72 -19.51
N GLY A 163 -16.36 -7.45 -19.47
CA GLY A 163 -17.75 -7.03 -19.59
C GLY A 163 -18.54 -7.24 -18.30
N ASN A 164 -19.71 -6.60 -18.23
CA ASN A 164 -20.47 -6.45 -16.98
C ASN A 164 -20.87 -7.79 -16.33
N LYS A 165 -21.29 -8.77 -17.12
CA LYS A 165 -21.74 -10.08 -16.60
C LYS A 165 -20.57 -10.91 -16.05
N LYS A 166 -19.54 -11.16 -16.85
CA LYS A 166 -18.37 -11.99 -16.48
C LYS A 166 -17.50 -11.28 -15.44
N GLY A 167 -17.22 -9.99 -15.61
CA GLY A 167 -16.43 -9.19 -14.66
C GLY A 167 -17.05 -9.14 -13.26
N SER A 168 -18.39 -8.96 -13.17
CA SER A 168 -19.08 -8.99 -11.87
C SER A 168 -19.05 -10.37 -11.21
N GLU A 169 -19.09 -11.46 -11.99
CA GLU A 169 -19.03 -12.83 -11.49
C GLU A 169 -17.65 -13.14 -10.92
N ILE A 170 -16.58 -12.80 -11.65
CA ILE A 170 -15.20 -12.89 -11.20
C ILE A 170 -15.01 -12.09 -9.91
N TYR A 171 -15.41 -10.81 -9.89
CA TYR A 171 -15.26 -9.97 -8.71
C TYR A 171 -15.97 -10.56 -7.49
N ARG A 172 -17.19 -11.10 -7.65
CA ARG A 172 -17.91 -11.74 -6.54
C ARG A 172 -17.21 -12.97 -5.98
N ALA A 173 -16.50 -13.71 -6.82
CA ALA A 173 -15.73 -14.89 -6.41
C ALA A 173 -14.49 -14.48 -5.60
N ILE A 174 -13.74 -13.48 -6.06
CA ILE A 174 -12.46 -13.10 -5.45
C ILE A 174 -12.56 -12.01 -4.37
N LYS A 175 -13.69 -11.29 -4.24
CA LYS A 175 -13.83 -10.14 -3.31
C LYS A 175 -13.49 -10.43 -1.85
N GLY A 176 -13.53 -11.71 -1.44
CA GLY A 176 -13.14 -12.15 -0.10
C GLY A 176 -11.62 -12.14 0.14
N LEU A 177 -10.82 -12.23 -0.92
CA LEU A 177 -9.36 -12.11 -0.88
C LEU A 177 -8.89 -10.65 -0.90
N LEU A 178 -9.72 -9.75 -1.44
CA LEU A 178 -9.40 -8.33 -1.57
C LEU A 178 -9.50 -7.63 -0.20
N LYS A 179 -8.43 -6.94 0.20
CA LYS A 179 -8.46 -6.06 1.40
C LYS A 179 -9.38 -4.85 1.15
N ASN A 180 -9.95 -4.31 2.22
CA ASN A 180 -10.79 -3.09 2.16
C ASN A 180 -9.94 -1.85 1.88
#